data_AF-C0FZP2-F1
#
_entry.id   AF-C0FZP2-F1
#
_cell.length_a   1.000
_cell.length_b   1.000
_cell.length_c   1.000
_cell.angle_alpha   90.00
_cell.angle_beta   90.00
_cell.angle_gamma   90.00
#
_symmetry.space_group_name_H-M   'P 1'
#
loop_
_entity.id
_entity.type
_entity.pdbx_description
1 polymer ?
#
loop_
_entity_poly.entity_id
_entity_poly.type
_entity_poly.pdbx_seq_one_letter_code
_entity_poly.pdbx_strand_id
1 'polypeptide(L)'
;MSIIRGNKEEYWITHRKNACEIWKDGKTTTGILKYVYDQLNDDDIDMFEAMPIEMTLKYDGLPRFTICHGSPFKVNQSMRPDYEYIDNLLENMPSNLIICGHFHIQTDYVRNDVRVINPGAVGVALHSNSLAQFMTLTGKDGHWEPQFFSVGYDVDKVIDEMEKERLDFKAPGWFRMTKNLLTTGEKSIVNFISEVQQVYYKETGISDYRLIPEAFWDKTLTRLGI
;
A
#
# COMPACT_ATOMS: atom_id res chain seq x y z
N MET A 1 -5.59 5.04 -20.79
CA MET A 1 -5.81 4.72 -19.36
C MET A 1 -4.67 5.36 -18.58
N SER A 2 -4.96 6.11 -17.51
CA SER A 2 -3.93 6.74 -16.69
C SER A 2 -3.58 5.81 -15.54
N ILE A 3 -2.41 5.19 -15.58
CA ILE A 3 -1.89 4.29 -14.54
C ILE A 3 -0.58 4.87 -13.99
N ILE A 4 -0.46 4.89 -12.67
CA ILE A 4 0.76 5.25 -11.94
C ILE A 4 1.27 4.02 -11.20
N ARG A 5 2.58 3.94 -10.99
CA ARG A 5 3.17 2.82 -10.22
C ARG A 5 3.20 3.11 -8.72
N GLY A 6 3.06 2.05 -7.93
CA GLY A 6 3.20 2.08 -6.48
C GLY A 6 4.58 1.67 -6.00
N ASN A 7 4.71 1.56 -4.67
CA ASN A 7 5.98 1.14 -4.06
C ASN A 7 6.31 -0.33 -4.33
N LYS A 8 5.31 -1.19 -4.59
CA LYS A 8 5.54 -2.61 -4.90
C LYS A 8 6.21 -2.78 -6.26
N GLU A 9 5.72 -2.08 -7.28
CA GLU A 9 6.35 -2.01 -8.60
C GLU A 9 7.80 -1.52 -8.50
N GLU A 10 8.06 -0.48 -7.69
CA GLU A 10 9.41 0.03 -7.46
C GLU A 10 10.35 -1.04 -6.82
N TYR A 11 9.83 -1.89 -5.93
CA TYR A 11 10.62 -2.99 -5.36
C TYR A 11 11.01 -4.03 -6.40
N TRP A 12 10.09 -4.42 -7.29
CA TRP A 12 10.38 -5.37 -8.36
C TRP A 12 11.34 -4.81 -9.41
N ILE A 13 11.18 -3.54 -9.80
CA ILE A 13 12.12 -2.84 -10.69
C ILE A 13 13.52 -2.81 -10.06
N THR A 14 13.61 -2.48 -8.77
CA THR A 14 14.89 -2.43 -8.04
C THR A 14 15.52 -3.82 -7.94
N HIS A 15 14.71 -4.85 -7.65
CA HIS A 15 15.16 -6.23 -7.57
C HIS A 15 15.76 -6.71 -8.89
N ARG A 16 15.08 -6.46 -10.03
CA ARG A 16 15.58 -6.79 -11.37
C ARG A 16 16.96 -6.19 -11.65
N LYS A 17 17.22 -4.99 -11.16
CA LYS A 17 18.49 -4.26 -11.35
C LYS A 17 19.58 -4.66 -10.36
N ASN A 18 19.23 -5.35 -9.28
CA ASN A 18 20.14 -5.70 -8.20
C ASN A 18 20.36 -7.21 -8.11
N ALA A 19 21.28 -7.73 -8.93
CA ALA A 19 21.63 -9.16 -8.96
C ALA A 19 22.17 -9.72 -7.62
N CYS A 20 22.54 -8.87 -6.67
CA CYS A 20 23.02 -9.30 -5.34
C CYS A 20 21.90 -9.42 -4.31
N GLU A 21 20.71 -8.88 -4.57
CA GLU A 21 19.58 -9.01 -3.67
C GLU A 21 18.98 -10.42 -3.77
N ILE A 22 18.75 -11.06 -2.63
CA ILE A 22 18.19 -12.39 -2.58
C ILE A 22 16.90 -12.35 -1.78
N TRP A 23 15.77 -12.54 -2.45
CA TRP A 23 14.51 -12.87 -1.79
C TRP A 23 14.37 -14.38 -1.67
N LYS A 24 13.68 -14.85 -0.62
CA LYS A 24 13.52 -16.28 -0.32
C LYS A 24 12.13 -16.56 0.20
N ASP A 25 11.64 -17.76 -0.12
CA ASP A 25 10.44 -18.31 0.52
C ASP A 25 10.69 -18.45 2.03
N GLY A 26 9.61 -18.43 2.81
CA GLY A 26 9.66 -18.46 4.27
C GLY A 26 10.09 -17.13 4.89
N LYS A 27 10.26 -16.06 4.11
CA LYS A 27 10.56 -14.71 4.62
C LYS A 27 9.32 -13.86 4.67
N THR A 28 8.96 -13.37 5.86
CA THR A 28 7.78 -12.54 6.06
C THR A 28 7.84 -11.23 5.25
N THR A 29 9.01 -10.63 5.11
CA THR A 29 9.16 -9.31 4.46
C THR A 29 9.30 -9.39 2.94
N THR A 30 9.93 -10.44 2.40
CA THR A 30 10.28 -10.54 0.98
C THR A 30 9.68 -11.74 0.25
N GLY A 31 9.15 -12.74 0.97
CA GLY A 31 8.62 -13.96 0.37
C GLY A 31 7.45 -13.71 -0.58
N ILE A 32 6.55 -12.77 -0.24
CA ILE A 32 5.44 -12.40 -1.12
C ILE A 32 5.93 -11.62 -2.35
N LEU A 33 6.96 -10.79 -2.19
CA LEU A 33 7.56 -10.05 -3.30
C LEU A 33 8.22 -11.01 -4.29
N LYS A 34 8.94 -12.02 -3.78
CA LYS A 34 9.50 -13.11 -4.57
C LYS A 34 8.43 -13.89 -5.31
N TYR A 35 7.40 -14.36 -4.58
CA TYR A 35 6.33 -15.14 -5.19
C TYR A 35 5.70 -14.41 -6.39
N VAL A 36 5.42 -13.11 -6.24
CA VAL A 36 4.89 -12.31 -7.35
C VAL A 36 5.94 -12.15 -8.45
N TYR A 37 7.19 -11.82 -8.10
CA TYR A 37 8.27 -11.63 -9.07
C TYR A 37 8.52 -12.87 -9.94
N ASP A 38 8.46 -14.07 -9.36
CA ASP A 38 8.63 -15.34 -10.07
C ASP A 38 7.53 -15.59 -11.13
N GLN A 39 6.42 -14.86 -11.07
CA GLN A 39 5.30 -14.93 -12.01
C GLN A 39 5.33 -13.82 -13.07
N LEU A 40 6.21 -12.84 -12.92
CA LEU A 40 6.35 -11.71 -13.84
C LEU A 40 7.39 -12.04 -14.92
N ASN A 41 7.19 -11.52 -16.12
CA ASN A 41 8.18 -11.54 -17.20
C ASN A 41 8.82 -10.15 -17.37
N ASP A 42 9.81 -10.05 -18.27
CA ASP A 42 10.52 -8.80 -18.51
C ASP A 42 9.61 -7.68 -19.05
N ASP A 43 8.61 -8.01 -19.89
CA ASP A 43 7.65 -7.04 -20.41
C ASP A 43 6.77 -6.44 -19.29
N ASP A 44 6.41 -7.25 -18.29
CA ASP A 44 5.65 -6.76 -17.12
C ASP A 44 6.46 -5.72 -16.33
N ILE A 45 7.74 -6.00 -16.07
CA ILE A 45 8.61 -5.08 -15.34
C ILE A 45 8.94 -3.83 -16.19
N ASP A 46 9.11 -3.98 -17.50
CA ASP A 46 9.28 -2.84 -18.42
C ASP A 46 8.05 -1.94 -18.42
N MET A 47 6.85 -2.52 -18.39
CA MET A 47 5.61 -1.77 -18.23
C MET A 47 5.59 -1.01 -16.90
N PHE A 48 5.97 -1.64 -15.78
CA PHE A 48 6.07 -0.96 -14.48
C PHE A 48 7.09 0.18 -14.50
N GLU A 49 8.23 0.00 -15.17
CA GLU A 49 9.28 1.00 -15.27
C GLU A 49 8.85 2.22 -16.12
N ALA A 50 8.02 2.00 -17.15
CA ALA A 50 7.44 3.04 -17.97
C ALA A 50 6.30 3.82 -17.27
N MET A 51 5.68 3.26 -16.23
CA MET A 51 4.65 3.96 -15.45
C MET A 51 5.28 5.11 -14.63
N PRO A 52 4.70 6.32 -14.67
CA PRO A 52 5.16 7.41 -13.84
C PRO A 52 4.73 7.21 -12.37
N ILE A 53 5.41 7.90 -11.45
CA ILE A 53 5.04 7.90 -10.03
C ILE A 53 3.92 8.90 -9.71
N GLU A 54 3.71 9.88 -10.60
CA GLU A 54 2.64 10.88 -10.55
C GLU A 54 2.15 11.25 -11.95
N MET A 55 0.90 11.71 -12.05
CA MET A 55 0.42 12.41 -13.24
C MET A 55 -0.49 13.57 -12.85
N THR A 56 -0.35 14.68 -13.56
CA THR A 56 -1.30 15.81 -13.47
C THR A 56 -2.31 15.74 -14.62
N LEU A 57 -3.59 15.62 -14.26
CA LEU A 57 -4.71 15.50 -15.19
C LEU A 57 -5.47 16.82 -15.28
N LYS A 58 -5.86 17.20 -16.51
CA LYS A 58 -6.61 18.43 -16.80
C LYS A 58 -7.76 18.10 -17.75
N TYR A 59 -8.94 18.62 -17.43
CA TYR A 59 -10.16 18.48 -18.21
C TYR A 59 -10.78 19.88 -18.41
N ASP A 60 -11.37 20.13 -19.57
CA ASP A 60 -11.92 21.45 -19.88
C ASP A 60 -13.04 21.83 -18.91
N GLY A 61 -13.00 23.08 -18.44
CA GLY A 61 -13.97 23.61 -17.48
C GLY A 61 -13.80 23.12 -16.05
N LEU A 62 -12.77 22.31 -15.74
CA LEU A 62 -12.51 21.77 -14.40
C LEU A 62 -11.09 22.10 -13.93
N PRO A 63 -10.86 22.27 -12.62
CA PRO A 63 -9.52 22.45 -12.09
C PRO A 63 -8.68 21.19 -12.35
N ARG A 64 -7.38 21.35 -12.65
CA ARG A 64 -6.47 20.20 -12.74
C ARG A 64 -6.30 19.52 -11.39
N PHE A 65 -5.96 18.25 -11.40
CA PHE A 65 -5.61 17.49 -10.19
C PHE A 65 -4.43 16.56 -10.46
N THR A 66 -3.74 16.16 -9.40
CA THR A 66 -2.57 15.27 -9.48
C THR A 66 -2.90 13.93 -8.85
N ILE A 67 -2.52 12.84 -9.51
CA ILE A 67 -2.61 11.48 -8.99
C ILE A 67 -1.22 10.93 -8.66
N CYS A 68 -1.06 10.26 -7.52
CA CYS A 68 0.19 9.63 -7.10
C CYS A 68 -0.09 8.42 -6.18
N HIS A 69 0.87 7.52 -5.96
CA HIS A 69 0.67 6.39 -5.04
C HIS A 69 0.85 6.84 -3.59
N GLY A 70 2.04 7.31 -3.24
CA GLY A 70 2.34 7.94 -1.95
C GLY A 70 2.16 9.45 -2.05
N SER A 71 3.25 10.16 -2.29
CA SER A 71 3.25 11.57 -2.68
C SER A 71 3.73 11.74 -4.13
N PRO A 72 3.52 12.91 -4.76
CA PRO A 72 4.06 13.19 -6.10
C PRO A 72 5.59 13.13 -6.17
N PHE A 73 6.29 13.18 -5.03
CA PHE A 73 7.75 13.23 -4.97
C PHE A 73 8.37 11.89 -4.56
N LYS A 74 7.62 11.02 -3.89
CA LYS A 74 8.13 9.77 -3.35
C LYS A 74 7.02 8.73 -3.21
N VAL A 75 7.19 7.60 -3.90
CA VAL A 75 6.18 6.53 -4.01
C VAL A 75 5.71 5.98 -2.65
N ASN A 76 6.57 5.93 -1.64
CA ASN A 76 6.25 5.39 -0.31
C ASN A 76 6.16 6.48 0.78
N GLN A 77 5.95 7.74 0.41
CA GLN A 77 5.66 8.80 1.37
C GLN A 77 4.16 8.90 1.59
N SER A 78 3.69 8.54 2.78
CA SER A 78 2.27 8.62 3.12
C SER A 78 1.79 10.07 3.13
N MET A 79 0.56 10.30 2.64
CA MET A 79 -0.12 11.59 2.70
C MET A 79 -1.25 11.60 3.74
N ARG A 80 -1.17 10.74 4.77
CA ARG A 80 -2.11 10.76 5.89
C ARG A 80 -2.01 12.09 6.68
N PRO A 81 -3.14 12.63 7.15
CA PRO A 81 -3.18 13.94 7.81
C PRO A 81 -2.54 13.97 9.20
N ASP A 82 -2.34 12.80 9.83
CA ASP A 82 -1.77 12.67 11.18
C ASP A 82 -0.23 12.63 11.21
N TYR A 83 0.45 12.62 10.07
CA TYR A 83 1.92 12.73 10.05
C TYR A 83 2.38 14.17 10.31
N GLU A 84 3.38 14.33 11.18
CA GLU A 84 3.96 15.63 11.54
C GLU A 84 4.51 16.42 10.34
N TYR A 85 4.97 15.72 9.29
CA TYR A 85 5.54 16.34 8.10
C TYR A 85 4.49 16.81 7.07
N ILE A 86 3.20 16.56 7.29
CA ILE A 86 2.20 16.73 6.24
C ILE A 86 2.04 18.20 5.82
N ASP A 87 2.17 19.16 6.75
CA ASP A 87 2.11 20.59 6.42
C ASP A 87 3.20 20.97 5.43
N ASN A 88 4.45 20.65 5.76
CA ASN A 88 5.61 20.93 4.91
C ASN A 88 5.50 20.22 3.56
N LEU A 89 4.95 19.00 3.54
CA LEU A 89 4.74 18.26 2.29
C LEU A 89 3.77 19.01 1.37
N LEU A 90 2.69 19.58 1.90
CA LEU A 90 1.62 20.20 1.11
C LEU A 90 1.96 21.59 0.55
N GLU A 91 3.00 22.26 1.04
CA GLU A 91 3.39 23.62 0.59
C GLU A 91 3.71 23.71 -0.90
N ASN A 92 4.21 22.62 -1.51
CA ASN A 92 4.73 22.63 -2.89
C ASN A 92 3.98 21.68 -3.82
N MET A 93 2.68 21.48 -3.60
CA MET A 93 1.88 20.54 -4.41
C MET A 93 1.69 21.01 -5.86
N PRO A 94 1.73 20.10 -6.87
CA PRO A 94 1.52 20.48 -8.27
C PRO A 94 0.09 20.99 -8.58
N SER A 95 -0.87 20.59 -7.74
CA SER A 95 -2.28 20.92 -7.84
C SER A 95 -2.90 21.08 -6.45
N ASN A 96 -3.96 21.87 -6.32
CA ASN A 96 -4.76 22.01 -5.09
C ASN A 96 -5.70 20.81 -4.83
N LEU A 97 -5.75 19.84 -5.75
CA LEU A 97 -6.42 18.56 -5.55
C LEU A 97 -5.42 17.43 -5.85
N ILE A 98 -5.17 16.60 -4.83
CA ILE A 98 -4.30 15.43 -4.91
C ILE A 98 -5.14 14.17 -4.65
N ILE A 99 -5.01 13.17 -5.51
CA ILE A 99 -5.56 11.83 -5.28
C ILE A 99 -4.38 10.89 -5.04
N CYS A 100 -4.30 10.36 -3.84
CA CYS A 100 -3.24 9.45 -3.40
C CYS A 100 -3.78 8.06 -3.08
N GLY A 101 -2.88 7.09 -2.87
CA GLY A 101 -3.21 5.75 -2.39
C GLY A 101 -2.36 5.40 -1.16
N HIS A 102 -1.65 4.28 -1.22
CA HIS A 102 -0.61 3.87 -0.26
C HIS A 102 -1.06 3.50 1.16
N PHE A 103 -1.92 4.28 1.82
CA PHE A 103 -2.30 4.05 3.22
C PHE A 103 -3.66 3.37 3.42
N HIS A 104 -4.37 3.05 2.32
CA HIS A 104 -5.51 2.15 2.26
C HIS A 104 -6.75 2.53 3.09
N ILE A 105 -6.87 3.80 3.51
CA ILE A 105 -8.01 4.32 4.26
C ILE A 105 -8.72 5.33 3.37
N GLN A 106 -10.03 5.20 3.19
CA GLN A 106 -10.82 6.24 2.53
C GLN A 106 -10.69 7.56 3.30
N THR A 107 -10.26 8.61 2.63
CA THR A 107 -9.98 9.89 3.28
C THR A 107 -10.22 11.03 2.30
N ASP A 108 -10.80 12.12 2.80
CA ASP A 108 -10.95 13.39 2.10
C ASP A 108 -10.71 14.50 3.13
N TYR A 109 -9.60 15.23 2.99
CA TYR A 109 -9.27 16.34 3.88
C TYR A 109 -8.69 17.52 3.11
N VAL A 110 -8.82 18.71 3.70
CA VAL A 110 -8.22 19.95 3.19
C VAL A 110 -7.23 20.48 4.21
N ARG A 111 -6.04 20.85 3.75
CA ARG A 111 -4.99 21.48 4.56
C ARG A 111 -4.13 22.37 3.68
N ASN A 112 -3.84 23.60 4.14
CA ASN A 112 -3.09 24.61 3.38
C ASN A 112 -3.60 24.82 1.94
N ASP A 113 -4.93 24.93 1.78
CA ASP A 113 -5.61 25.05 0.47
C ASP A 113 -5.37 23.88 -0.52
N VAL A 114 -4.83 22.76 -0.04
CA VAL A 114 -4.72 21.51 -0.80
C VAL A 114 -5.75 20.51 -0.26
N ARG A 115 -6.61 20.01 -1.13
CA ARG A 115 -7.49 18.88 -0.88
C ARG A 115 -6.76 17.58 -1.24
N VAL A 116 -6.69 16.65 -0.29
CA VAL A 116 -6.10 15.32 -0.48
C VAL A 116 -7.19 14.28 -0.34
N ILE A 117 -7.31 13.43 -1.34
CA ILE A 117 -8.29 12.35 -1.40
C ILE A 117 -7.56 11.01 -1.53
N ASN A 118 -7.98 10.03 -0.74
CA ASN A 118 -7.57 8.64 -0.88
C ASN A 118 -8.82 7.78 -1.09
N PRO A 119 -8.93 7.01 -2.19
CA PRO A 119 -10.10 6.19 -2.49
C PRO A 119 -10.22 4.93 -1.61
N GLY A 120 -9.25 4.67 -0.73
CA GLY A 120 -9.09 3.43 0.01
C GLY A 120 -8.23 2.43 -0.75
N ALA A 121 -8.48 1.14 -0.54
CA ALA A 121 -7.84 0.08 -1.30
C ALA A 121 -8.85 -0.97 -1.74
N VAL A 122 -8.63 -1.57 -2.91
CA VAL A 122 -9.49 -2.65 -3.40
C VAL A 122 -9.20 -3.95 -2.68
N GLY A 123 -7.92 -4.33 -2.56
CA GLY A 123 -7.53 -5.66 -2.05
C GLY A 123 -7.21 -5.76 -0.55
N VAL A 124 -6.90 -4.65 0.11
CA VAL A 124 -6.44 -4.62 1.52
C VAL A 124 -6.89 -3.32 2.21
N ALA A 125 -8.18 -3.01 2.08
CA ALA A 125 -8.81 -1.84 2.67
C ALA A 125 -8.75 -1.84 4.20
N LEU A 126 -8.57 -0.66 4.79
CA LEU A 126 -8.63 -0.45 6.23
C LEU A 126 -9.92 0.27 6.62
N HIS A 127 -10.45 -0.09 7.78
CA HIS A 127 -11.70 0.41 8.34
C HIS A 127 -12.89 0.29 7.38
N SER A 128 -12.89 -0.78 6.56
CA SER A 128 -13.91 -1.03 5.54
C SER A 128 -14.89 -2.14 5.91
N ASN A 129 -14.70 -2.81 7.06
CA ASN A 129 -15.43 -4.03 7.43
C ASN A 129 -15.33 -5.11 6.33
N SER A 130 -14.09 -5.37 5.89
CA SER A 130 -13.76 -6.40 4.89
C SER A 130 -14.35 -6.17 3.50
N LEU A 131 -14.72 -4.93 3.18
CA LEU A 131 -15.19 -4.52 1.85
C LEU A 131 -14.05 -3.94 1.02
N ALA A 132 -14.11 -4.15 -0.30
CA ALA A 132 -13.23 -3.47 -1.24
C ALA A 132 -13.65 -2.00 -1.36
N GLN A 133 -12.69 -1.07 -1.36
CA GLN A 133 -12.95 0.36 -1.43
C GLN A 133 -12.38 1.00 -2.69
N PHE A 134 -13.18 1.88 -3.29
CA PHE A 134 -12.76 2.74 -4.40
C PHE A 134 -13.59 4.03 -4.41
N MET A 135 -13.33 4.89 -5.39
CA MET A 135 -14.01 6.17 -5.53
C MET A 135 -14.27 6.48 -7.01
N THR A 136 -15.37 7.17 -7.32
CA THR A 136 -15.54 7.90 -8.58
C THR A 136 -15.34 9.40 -8.36
N LEU A 137 -14.73 10.08 -9.32
CA LEU A 137 -14.59 11.54 -9.31
C LEU A 137 -15.38 12.13 -10.47
N THR A 138 -16.44 12.89 -10.16
CA THR A 138 -17.34 13.48 -11.16
C THR A 138 -17.08 14.97 -11.28
N GLY A 139 -16.92 15.47 -12.51
CA GLY A 139 -16.89 16.90 -12.78
C GLY A 139 -18.32 17.44 -12.90
N LYS A 140 -18.70 18.41 -12.07
CA LYS A 140 -20.02 19.04 -12.07
C LYS A 140 -19.86 20.51 -11.74
N ASP A 141 -20.56 21.40 -12.45
CA ASP A 141 -20.57 22.86 -12.21
C ASP A 141 -19.18 23.47 -11.92
N GLY A 142 -18.16 23.08 -12.69
CA GLY A 142 -16.79 23.59 -12.56
C GLY A 142 -15.98 23.05 -11.37
N HIS A 143 -16.47 22.05 -10.65
CA HIS A 143 -15.80 21.44 -9.50
C HIS A 143 -15.78 19.91 -9.56
N TRP A 144 -14.94 19.31 -8.70
CA TRP A 144 -14.84 17.85 -8.56
C TRP A 144 -15.63 17.35 -7.35
N GLU A 145 -16.55 16.42 -7.58
CA GLU A 145 -17.34 15.72 -6.58
C GLU A 145 -16.84 14.26 -6.46
N PRO A 146 -16.15 13.89 -5.36
CA PRO A 146 -15.83 12.50 -5.10
C PRO A 146 -17.05 11.75 -4.53
N GLN A 147 -17.19 10.50 -4.92
CA GLN A 147 -18.12 9.56 -4.31
C GLN A 147 -17.38 8.27 -3.96
N PHE A 148 -17.42 7.91 -2.67
CA PHE A 148 -16.77 6.72 -2.14
C PHE A 148 -17.70 5.50 -2.18
N PHE A 149 -17.12 4.35 -2.50
CA PHE A 149 -17.83 3.08 -2.58
C PHE A 149 -17.12 2.04 -1.73
N SER A 150 -17.93 1.17 -1.12
CA SER A 150 -17.50 -0.06 -0.46
C SER A 150 -18.32 -1.21 -1.03
N VAL A 151 -17.66 -2.22 -1.57
CA VAL A 151 -18.31 -3.34 -2.28
C VAL A 151 -17.86 -4.67 -1.68
N GLY A 152 -18.84 -5.55 -1.43
CA GLY A 152 -18.59 -6.89 -0.93
C GLY A 152 -17.93 -7.77 -1.98
N TYR A 153 -17.04 -8.64 -1.53
CA TYR A 153 -16.42 -9.69 -2.32
C TYR A 153 -16.28 -10.95 -1.44
N ASP A 154 -15.98 -12.08 -2.07
CA ASP A 154 -15.83 -13.36 -1.39
C ASP A 154 -14.45 -13.45 -0.72
N VAL A 155 -14.37 -12.99 0.53
CA VAL A 155 -13.15 -12.99 1.35
C VAL A 155 -12.64 -14.41 1.58
N ASP A 156 -13.54 -15.36 1.85
CA ASP A 156 -13.18 -16.75 2.10
C ASP A 156 -12.55 -17.37 0.87
N LYS A 157 -13.10 -17.11 -0.33
CA LYS A 157 -12.49 -17.55 -1.59
C LYS A 157 -11.09 -16.98 -1.79
N VAL A 158 -10.85 -15.70 -1.47
CA VAL A 158 -9.50 -15.10 -1.57
C VAL A 158 -8.54 -15.81 -0.62
N ILE A 159 -8.95 -16.08 0.63
CA ILE A 159 -8.13 -16.80 1.61
C ILE A 159 -7.84 -18.22 1.13
N ASP A 160 -8.84 -18.94 0.59
CA ASP A 160 -8.67 -20.28 0.02
C ASP A 160 -7.66 -20.29 -1.14
N GLU A 161 -7.68 -19.26 -2.00
CA GLU A 161 -6.71 -19.10 -3.08
C GLU A 161 -5.30 -18.84 -2.54
N MET A 162 -5.16 -17.99 -1.51
CA MET A 162 -3.89 -17.76 -0.82
C MET A 162 -3.32 -19.06 -0.19
N GLU A 163 -4.18 -19.91 0.36
CA GLU A 163 -3.80 -21.20 0.93
C GLU A 163 -3.39 -22.22 -0.14
N LYS A 164 -4.12 -22.30 -1.25
CA LYS A 164 -3.77 -23.14 -2.42
C LYS A 164 -2.41 -22.76 -3.00
N GLU A 165 -2.11 -21.46 -3.05
CA GLU A 165 -0.82 -20.94 -3.47
C GLU A 165 0.29 -21.08 -2.43
N ARG A 166 0.01 -21.71 -1.27
CA ARG A 166 0.99 -21.95 -0.20
C ARG A 166 1.66 -20.65 0.28
N LEU A 167 0.91 -19.55 0.32
CA LEU A 167 1.45 -18.26 0.78
C LEU A 167 1.82 -18.28 2.28
N ASP A 168 1.21 -19.17 3.05
CA ASP A 168 1.59 -19.52 4.43
C ASP A 168 3.05 -20.01 4.53
N PHE A 169 3.52 -20.78 3.54
CA PHE A 169 4.91 -21.23 3.46
C PHE A 169 5.81 -20.16 2.83
N LYS A 170 5.37 -19.54 1.73
CA LYS A 170 6.20 -18.60 0.97
C LYS A 170 6.45 -17.30 1.76
N ALA A 171 5.47 -16.81 2.51
CA ALA A 171 5.53 -15.55 3.27
C ALA A 171 4.72 -15.63 4.57
N PRO A 172 5.15 -16.40 5.59
CA PRO A 172 4.32 -16.84 6.72
C PRO A 172 3.70 -15.70 7.52
N GLY A 173 4.49 -14.70 7.95
CA GLY A 173 3.96 -13.57 8.67
C GLY A 173 3.08 -12.67 7.80
N TRP A 174 3.45 -12.49 6.51
CA TRP A 174 2.64 -11.71 5.58
C TRP A 174 1.27 -12.35 5.36
N PHE A 175 1.23 -13.66 5.17
CA PHE A 175 -0.01 -14.43 5.03
C PHE A 175 -0.93 -14.22 6.23
N ARG A 176 -0.41 -14.38 7.46
CA ARG A 176 -1.20 -14.18 8.71
C ARG A 176 -1.74 -12.76 8.85
N MET A 177 -0.88 -11.76 8.64
CA MET A 177 -1.26 -10.34 8.73
C MET A 177 -2.30 -9.97 7.66
N THR A 178 -2.10 -10.41 6.42
CA THR A 178 -3.03 -10.14 5.31
C THR A 178 -4.36 -10.87 5.51
N LYS A 179 -4.35 -12.15 5.93
CA LYS A 179 -5.56 -12.89 6.27
C LYS A 179 -6.34 -12.20 7.39
N ASN A 180 -5.67 -11.73 8.43
CA ASN A 180 -6.31 -10.95 9.50
C ASN A 180 -6.91 -9.63 8.97
N LEU A 181 -6.18 -8.91 8.13
CA LEU A 181 -6.68 -7.67 7.52
C LEU A 181 -7.89 -7.92 6.61
N LEU A 182 -7.85 -8.94 5.76
CA LEU A 182 -8.97 -9.33 4.89
C LEU A 182 -10.21 -9.72 5.69
N THR A 183 -10.02 -10.36 6.85
CA THR A 183 -11.12 -10.84 7.70
C THR A 183 -11.72 -9.73 8.56
N THR A 184 -10.90 -8.81 9.06
CA THR A 184 -11.32 -7.83 10.08
C THR A 184 -11.42 -6.39 9.53
N GLY A 185 -10.60 -6.04 8.56
CA GLY A 185 -10.45 -4.67 8.06
C GLY A 185 -9.73 -3.70 8.99
N GLU A 186 -9.25 -4.11 10.17
CA GLU A 186 -8.87 -3.14 11.22
C GLU A 186 -7.38 -2.81 11.29
N LYS A 187 -6.52 -3.84 11.34
CA LYS A 187 -5.09 -3.63 11.64
C LYS A 187 -4.23 -3.71 10.39
N SER A 188 -3.51 -2.62 10.11
CA SER A 188 -2.63 -2.58 8.94
C SER A 188 -1.40 -3.47 9.11
N ILE A 189 -0.85 -3.93 7.98
CA ILE A 189 0.43 -4.64 7.94
C ILE A 189 1.54 -3.80 8.59
N VAL A 190 1.54 -2.48 8.38
CA VAL A 190 2.52 -1.56 8.98
C VAL A 190 2.44 -1.56 10.51
N ASN A 191 1.22 -1.61 11.08
CA ASN A 191 1.05 -1.69 12.53
C ASN A 191 1.64 -2.99 13.10
N PHE A 192 1.42 -4.12 12.44
CA PHE A 192 2.04 -5.38 12.86
C PHE A 192 3.57 -5.33 12.74
N ILE A 193 4.12 -4.79 11.65
CA ILE A 193 5.57 -4.60 11.49
C ILE A 193 6.13 -3.77 12.66
N SER A 194 5.48 -2.65 13.00
CA SER A 194 5.92 -1.79 14.12
C SER A 194 5.91 -2.53 15.46
N GLU A 195 4.91 -3.36 15.73
CA GLU A 195 4.86 -4.15 16.98
C GLU A 195 5.97 -5.20 17.06
N VAL A 196 6.21 -5.92 15.96
CA VAL A 196 7.29 -6.92 15.90
C VAL A 196 8.65 -6.24 16.04
N GLN A 197 8.84 -5.11 15.36
CA GLN A 197 10.06 -4.30 15.43
C GLN A 197 10.32 -3.79 16.86
N GLN A 198 9.29 -3.37 17.59
CA GLN A 198 9.43 -2.96 18.99
C GLN A 198 9.86 -4.12 19.89
N VAL A 199 9.31 -5.32 19.69
CA VAL A 199 9.72 -6.53 20.43
C VAL A 199 11.18 -6.87 20.11
N TYR A 200 11.53 -6.89 18.82
CA TYR A 200 12.90 -7.19 18.38
C TYR A 200 13.92 -6.18 18.91
N TYR A 201 13.59 -4.89 18.86
CA TYR A 201 14.45 -3.82 19.39
C TYR A 201 14.65 -3.95 20.91
N LYS A 202 13.59 -4.23 21.67
CA LYS A 202 13.70 -4.40 23.13
C LYS A 202 14.60 -5.57 23.53
N GLU A 203 14.65 -6.63 22.72
CA GLU A 203 15.46 -7.82 23.02
C GLU A 203 16.90 -7.74 22.47
N THR A 204 17.14 -6.96 21.40
CA THR A 204 18.43 -6.99 20.68
C THR A 204 19.12 -5.64 20.51
N GLY A 205 18.39 -4.53 20.70
CA GLY A 205 18.85 -3.18 20.36
C GLY A 205 18.90 -2.87 18.86
N ILE A 206 18.49 -3.82 17.99
CA ILE A 206 18.51 -3.64 16.53
C ILE A 206 17.17 -3.07 16.06
N SER A 207 17.23 -1.98 15.29
CA SER A 207 16.04 -1.29 14.77
C SER A 207 15.70 -1.61 13.32
N ASP A 208 16.57 -2.27 12.56
CA ASP A 208 16.30 -2.60 11.16
C ASP A 208 15.31 -3.76 11.03
N TYR A 209 14.08 -3.45 10.60
CA TYR A 209 13.02 -4.45 10.47
C TYR A 209 13.34 -5.54 9.44
N ARG A 210 14.22 -5.26 8.47
CA ARG A 210 14.63 -6.23 7.43
C ARG A 210 15.49 -7.36 8.01
N LEU A 211 16.07 -7.13 9.18
CA LEU A 211 16.91 -8.09 9.89
C LEU A 211 16.13 -8.91 10.93
N ILE A 212 14.83 -8.66 11.11
CA ILE A 212 14.00 -9.38 12.09
C ILE A 212 13.96 -10.86 11.73
N PRO A 213 14.45 -11.77 12.60
CA PRO A 213 14.33 -13.21 12.39
C PRO A 213 12.88 -13.68 12.39
N GLU A 214 12.54 -14.71 11.61
CA GLU A 214 11.18 -15.27 11.54
C GLU A 214 10.61 -15.69 12.91
N ALA A 215 11.47 -16.08 13.87
CA ALA A 215 11.04 -16.40 15.22
C ALA A 215 10.39 -15.22 15.97
N PHE A 216 10.81 -13.98 15.69
CA PHE A 216 10.18 -12.78 16.27
C PHE A 216 8.82 -12.50 15.65
N TRP A 217 8.69 -12.67 14.32
CA TRP A 217 7.40 -12.61 13.64
C TRP A 217 6.43 -13.63 14.24
N ASP A 218 6.84 -14.89 14.28
CA ASP A 218 5.99 -15.97 14.79
C ASP A 218 5.57 -15.75 16.26
N LYS A 219 6.54 -15.45 17.14
CA LYS A 219 6.28 -15.16 18.56
C LYS A 219 5.27 -14.02 18.73
N THR A 220 5.46 -12.91 18.02
CA THR A 220 4.60 -11.73 18.18
C THR A 220 3.22 -11.95 17.58
N LEU A 221 3.12 -12.50 16.37
CA LEU A 221 1.83 -12.75 15.72
C LEU A 221 1.01 -13.77 16.50
N THR A 222 1.64 -14.83 17.04
CA THR A 222 0.95 -15.83 17.89
C THR A 222 0.41 -15.20 19.16
N ARG A 223 1.18 -14.30 19.80
CA ARG A 223 0.72 -13.53 20.97
C ARG A 223 -0.48 -12.64 20.65
N LEU A 224 -0.58 -12.15 19.41
CA LEU A 224 -1.69 -11.32 18.94
C LEU A 224 -2.91 -12.15 18.50
N GLY A 225 -2.83 -13.48 18.55
CA GLY A 225 -3.94 -14.37 18.21
C GLY A 225 -4.21 -14.50 16.71
N ILE A 226 -3.24 -14.21 15.86
CA ILE A 226 -3.31 -14.36 14.40
C ILE A 226 -2.21 -15.28 13.89
#